data_AF-A0A1J5G102-F1
#
_entry.id   AF-A0A1J5G102-F1
#
_cell.length_a   1.000
_cell.length_b   1.000
_cell.length_c   1.000
_cell.angle_alpha   90.00
_cell.angle_beta   90.00
_cell.angle_gamma   90.00
#
_symmetry.space_group_name_H-M   'P 1'
#
loop_
_entity.id
_entity.type
_entity.pdbx_description
1 polymer ?
#
loop_
_entity_poly.entity_id
_entity_poly.type
_entity_poly.pdbx_seq_one_letter_code
_entity_poly.pdbx_strand_id
1 'polypeptide(L)'
;MRFIELVLLKVDYAVLRSRPLTGLAKLLKHDTIQKLNEKTMAKSCPTCGKGTIIVGHYSNRIRATKFNPTGNKRKYPNLQWAPLADGSRLKICTKCMKVGKHLEIKFV
;
A
#
# COMPACT_ATOMS: atom_id res chain seq x y z
N MET A 1 65.16 37.14 -16.14
CA MET A 1 63.86 36.72 -16.70
C MET A 1 64.04 35.31 -17.26
N ARG A 2 63.60 34.19 -16.68
CA ARG A 2 62.54 33.91 -15.73
C ARG A 2 63.02 32.77 -14.81
N PHE A 3 63.30 33.17 -13.58
CA PHE A 3 63.13 32.33 -12.40
C PHE A 3 61.67 31.84 -12.36
N ILE A 4 61.43 30.57 -12.10
CA ILE A 4 60.71 30.08 -10.91
C ILE A 4 60.72 28.54 -10.96
N GLU A 5 61.47 27.98 -10.01
CA GLU A 5 61.44 26.60 -9.57
C GLU A 5 60.06 26.21 -9.01
N LEU A 6 59.73 24.91 -9.00
CA LEU A 6 59.65 24.13 -7.76
C LEU A 6 59.02 22.75 -8.01
N VAL A 7 59.89 21.76 -7.94
CA VAL A 7 59.57 20.39 -7.50
C VAL A 7 59.23 20.46 -6.02
N LEU A 8 58.03 20.06 -5.60
CA LEU A 8 57.75 19.68 -4.21
C LEU A 8 56.80 18.47 -4.14
N LEU A 9 57.44 17.32 -4.03
CA LEU A 9 57.22 16.26 -3.04
C LEU A 9 55.80 16.11 -2.47
N LYS A 10 55.25 14.91 -2.73
CA LYS A 10 54.29 14.20 -1.89
C LYS A 10 54.77 14.21 -0.42
N VAL A 11 53.82 14.37 0.52
CA VAL A 11 53.50 13.44 1.63
C VAL A 11 52.84 14.22 2.78
N ASP A 12 51.56 13.89 2.98
CA ASP A 12 50.72 13.90 4.19
C ASP A 12 50.47 15.21 4.96
N TYR A 13 49.20 15.64 5.03
CA TYR A 13 48.45 15.69 6.31
C TYR A 13 46.94 15.60 6.05
N ALA A 14 46.35 14.65 6.76
CA ALA A 14 45.02 14.10 6.61
C ALA A 14 43.89 15.04 7.06
N VAL A 15 43.37 15.91 6.20
CA VAL A 15 42.04 16.52 6.43
C VAL A 15 41.40 16.89 5.11
N LEU A 16 40.82 15.95 4.39
CA LEU A 16 39.59 16.16 3.59
C LEU A 16 39.06 14.77 3.23
N ARG A 17 38.41 14.17 4.25
CA ARG A 17 37.61 12.96 4.18
C ARG A 17 36.69 13.02 2.95
N SER A 18 36.91 12.09 2.02
CA SER A 18 35.88 11.22 1.47
C SER A 18 34.44 11.72 1.67
N ARG A 19 33.93 12.51 0.73
CA ARG A 19 32.50 12.43 0.41
C ARG A 19 32.35 11.34 -0.64
N PRO A 20 32.00 10.10 -0.25
CA PRO A 20 31.73 9.08 -1.24
C PRO A 20 30.54 9.53 -2.10
N LEU A 21 30.63 9.30 -3.41
CA LEU A 21 29.57 9.51 -4.38
C LEU A 21 28.41 8.51 -4.17
N THR A 22 27.81 8.48 -2.99
CA THR A 22 26.66 7.60 -2.67
C THR A 22 25.32 8.30 -2.90
N GLY A 23 25.27 9.16 -3.93
CA GLY A 23 24.11 10.02 -4.21
C GLY A 23 23.20 9.58 -5.36
N LEU A 24 23.55 8.57 -6.16
CA LEU A 24 22.76 8.16 -7.34
C LEU A 24 22.04 6.81 -7.22
N ALA A 25 22.34 6.00 -6.21
CA ALA A 25 21.69 4.70 -6.00
C ALA A 25 20.47 4.74 -5.05
N LYS A 26 20.00 5.93 -4.66
CA LYS A 26 18.86 6.09 -3.74
C LYS A 26 17.53 6.42 -4.45
N LEU A 27 17.55 6.63 -5.77
CA LEU A 27 16.39 7.07 -6.55
C LEU A 27 15.62 5.95 -7.28
N LEU A 28 15.89 4.67 -7.01
CA LEU A 28 15.14 3.55 -7.62
C LEU A 28 14.47 2.60 -6.60
N LYS A 29 14.55 2.89 -5.30
CA LYS A 29 13.97 2.04 -4.24
C LYS A 29 12.72 2.63 -3.58
N HIS A 30 12.31 3.83 -3.97
CA HIS A 30 11.08 4.44 -3.45
C HIS A 30 9.85 4.11 -4.30
N ASP A 31 10.03 3.82 -5.59
CA ASP A 31 8.91 3.60 -6.51
C ASP A 31 8.25 2.22 -6.34
N THR A 32 9.02 1.19 -5.94
CA THR A 32 8.47 -0.15 -5.65
C THR A 32 7.71 -0.21 -4.33
N ILE A 33 8.14 0.57 -3.33
CA ILE A 33 7.47 0.70 -2.03
C ILE A 33 6.19 1.54 -2.17
N GLN A 34 6.15 2.51 -3.09
CA GLN A 34 4.93 3.26 -3.42
C GLN A 34 3.88 2.42 -4.18
N LYS A 35 4.29 1.47 -5.04
CA LYS A 35 3.37 0.57 -5.77
C LYS A 35 2.66 -0.48 -4.89
N LEU A 36 3.27 -0.90 -3.79
CA LEU A 36 2.61 -1.78 -2.81
C LEU A 36 1.65 -1.00 -1.88
N ASN A 37 1.88 0.31 -1.74
CA ASN A 37 1.12 1.18 -0.85
C ASN A 37 -0.11 1.82 -1.52
N GLU A 38 -0.21 1.82 -2.86
CA GLU A 38 -1.41 2.28 -3.58
C GLU A 38 -2.65 1.39 -3.32
N LYS A 39 -2.44 0.18 -2.81
CA LYS A 39 -3.49 -0.76 -2.41
C LYS A 39 -4.14 -0.43 -1.05
N THR A 40 -3.66 0.58 -0.32
CA THR A 40 -4.07 0.82 1.08
C THR A 40 -5.30 1.71 1.29
N MET A 41 -5.87 2.34 0.27
CA MET A 41 -7.00 3.26 0.47
C MET A 41 -8.37 2.75 0.00
N ALA A 42 -8.42 1.66 -0.75
CA ALA A 42 -9.70 1.09 -1.15
C ALA A 42 -10.33 0.33 0.03
N LYS A 43 -11.54 0.73 0.47
CA LYS A 43 -12.41 -0.03 1.41
C LYS A 43 -12.94 -1.32 0.74
N SER A 44 -12.04 -2.06 0.10
CA SER A 44 -12.31 -3.24 -0.69
C SER A 44 -11.45 -4.40 -0.22
N CYS A 45 -11.98 -5.60 -0.38
CA CYS A 45 -11.23 -6.80 -0.04
C CYS A 45 -10.08 -7.04 -1.03
N PRO A 46 -8.83 -7.25 -0.57
CA PRO A 46 -7.67 -7.44 -1.47
C PRO A 46 -7.73 -8.74 -2.27
N THR A 47 -8.37 -9.79 -1.73
CA THR A 47 -8.45 -11.12 -2.35
C THR A 47 -9.56 -11.25 -3.40
N CYS A 48 -10.74 -10.65 -3.15
CA CYS A 48 -11.91 -10.82 -4.02
C CYS A 48 -12.41 -9.52 -4.64
N GLY A 49 -11.74 -8.39 -4.41
CA GLY A 49 -12.10 -7.08 -4.95
C GLY A 49 -13.43 -6.51 -4.43
N LYS A 50 -14.13 -7.17 -3.50
CA LYS A 50 -15.43 -6.71 -2.98
C LYS A 50 -15.31 -5.32 -2.39
N GLY A 51 -15.92 -4.35 -3.06
CA GLY A 51 -16.02 -2.96 -2.63
C GLY A 51 -17.42 -2.61 -2.12
N THR A 52 -17.64 -1.31 -1.95
CA THR A 52 -18.94 -0.76 -1.57
C THR A 52 -19.89 -0.73 -2.76
N ILE A 53 -21.18 -0.94 -2.51
CA ILE A 53 -22.23 -0.86 -3.53
C ILE A 53 -23.28 0.19 -3.14
N ILE A 54 -23.87 0.84 -4.13
CA ILE A 54 -25.04 1.72 -3.94
C ILE A 54 -26.27 0.89 -4.29
N VAL A 55 -27.19 0.74 -3.34
CA VAL A 55 -28.38 -0.10 -3.49
C VAL A 55 -29.63 0.73 -3.24
N GLY A 56 -30.59 0.62 -4.16
CA GLY A 56 -31.94 1.18 -3.98
C GLY A 56 -32.74 0.39 -2.96
N HIS A 57 -33.66 1.05 -2.28
CA HIS A 57 -34.53 0.41 -1.29
C HIS A 57 -35.96 0.85 -1.54
N TYR A 58 -36.93 -0.01 -1.23
CA TYR A 58 -38.34 0.34 -1.14
C TYR A 58 -38.84 -0.08 0.23
N SER A 59 -39.75 0.69 0.81
CA SER A 59 -40.23 0.45 2.17
C SER A 59 -41.55 -0.30 2.17
N ASN A 60 -41.67 -1.30 3.05
CA ASN A 60 -42.92 -2.06 3.23
C ASN A 60 -43.87 -1.38 4.24
N ARG A 61 -43.80 -0.05 4.38
CA ARG A 61 -44.69 0.74 5.26
C ARG A 61 -46.13 0.75 4.72
N ILE A 62 -46.26 0.73 3.40
CA ILE A 62 -47.53 0.59 2.68
C ILE A 62 -47.66 -0.89 2.29
N ARG A 63 -48.87 -1.34 1.96
CA ARG A 63 -49.15 -2.68 1.42
C ARG A 63 -48.09 -3.09 0.39
N ALA A 64 -47.55 -4.31 0.51
CA ALA A 64 -46.47 -4.85 -0.33
C ALA A 64 -46.74 -4.80 -1.85
N THR A 65 -48.02 -4.76 -2.26
CA THR A 65 -48.43 -4.66 -3.66
C THR A 65 -48.25 -3.26 -4.24
N LYS A 66 -48.01 -2.23 -3.41
CA LYS A 66 -47.79 -0.85 -3.85
C LYS A 66 -46.31 -0.50 -3.70
N PHE A 67 -45.67 -0.23 -4.83
CA PHE A 67 -44.28 0.21 -4.85
C PHE A 67 -44.12 1.54 -4.08
N ASN A 68 -43.29 1.54 -3.04
CA ASN A 68 -43.00 2.70 -2.21
C ASN A 68 -41.48 2.94 -2.14
N PRO A 69 -40.88 3.55 -3.19
CA PRO A 69 -39.45 3.72 -3.31
C PRO A 69 -38.88 4.61 -2.21
N THR A 70 -37.64 4.34 -1.82
CA THR A 70 -36.85 5.17 -0.92
C THR A 70 -35.49 5.46 -1.55
N GLY A 71 -34.80 6.48 -1.02
CA GLY A 71 -33.50 6.89 -1.53
C GLY A 71 -32.45 5.77 -1.48
N ASN A 72 -31.51 5.83 -2.43
CA ASN A 72 -30.39 4.91 -2.51
C ASN A 72 -29.49 5.04 -1.28
N LYS A 73 -29.05 3.91 -0.73
CA LYS A 73 -28.11 3.87 0.40
C LYS A 73 -26.87 3.07 0.03
N ARG A 74 -25.71 3.56 0.47
CA ARG A 74 -24.44 2.84 0.31
C ARG A 74 -24.36 1.68 1.30
N LYS A 75 -23.99 0.51 0.83
CA LYS A 75 -23.70 -0.68 1.65
C LYS A 75 -22.20 -0.97 1.58
N TYR A 76 -21.61 -1.21 2.75
CA TYR A 76 -20.19 -1.50 2.89
C TYR A 76 -19.96 -3.01 3.04
N PRO A 77 -18.90 -3.56 2.45
CA PRO A 77 -18.54 -4.95 2.70
C PRO A 77 -18.10 -5.12 4.16
N ASN A 78 -18.47 -6.25 4.76
CA ASN A 78 -18.01 -6.59 6.10
C ASN A 78 -16.54 -7.04 6.02
N LEU A 79 -15.64 -6.11 6.29
CA LEU A 79 -14.19 -6.29 6.30
C LEU A 79 -13.72 -6.50 7.74
N GLN A 80 -13.00 -7.59 7.98
CA GLN A 80 -12.52 -8.00 9.30
C GLN A 80 -11.03 -8.32 9.26
N TRP A 81 -10.36 -8.18 10.40
CA TRP A 81 -8.96 -8.57 10.54
C TRP A 81 -8.86 -10.09 10.62
N ALA A 82 -8.16 -10.71 9.67
CA ALA A 82 -7.88 -12.14 9.66
C ALA A 82 -6.37 -12.37 9.85
N PRO A 83 -5.97 -13.38 10.64
CA PRO A 83 -4.58 -13.82 10.69
C PRO A 83 -4.21 -14.53 9.39
N LEU A 84 -3.02 -14.28 8.89
CA LEU A 84 -2.44 -14.99 7.75
C LEU A 84 -1.65 -16.22 8.20
N ALA A 85 -1.24 -17.06 7.26
CA ALA A 85 -0.36 -18.19 7.55
C ALA A 85 0.99 -17.75 8.12
N ASP A 86 1.49 -16.58 7.71
CA ASP A 86 2.77 -16.03 8.16
C ASP A 86 2.68 -15.38 9.57
N GLY A 87 1.50 -15.36 10.20
CA GLY A 87 1.25 -14.70 11.49
C GLY A 87 0.94 -13.20 11.39
N SER A 88 1.07 -12.60 10.19
CA SER A 88 0.64 -11.23 9.91
C SER A 88 -0.90 -11.11 9.92
N ARG A 89 -1.42 -9.88 9.96
CA ARG A 89 -2.88 -9.62 9.94
C ARG A 89 -3.26 -8.84 8.69
N LEU A 90 -4.29 -9.32 7.98
CA LEU A 90 -4.83 -8.68 6.79
C LEU A 90 -6.32 -8.40 6.96
N LYS A 91 -6.75 -7.19 6.59
CA LYS A 91 -8.19 -6.85 6.57
C LYS A 91 -8.84 -7.43 5.32
N ILE A 92 -9.72 -8.42 5.49
CA ILE A 92 -10.33 -9.21 4.42
C ILE A 92 -11.86 -9.29 4.59
N CYS A 93 -12.58 -9.62 3.51
CA CYS A 93 -14.03 -9.83 3.58
C CYS A 93 -14.39 -11.06 4.43
N THR A 94 -15.47 -11.01 5.21
CA THR A 94 -15.90 -12.16 6.02
C THR A 94 -16.21 -13.41 5.20
N LYS A 95 -16.75 -13.28 3.99
CA LYS A 95 -16.95 -14.43 3.08
C LYS A 95 -15.63 -15.08 2.66
N CYS A 96 -14.57 -14.30 2.51
CA CYS A 96 -13.25 -14.76 2.14
C CYS A 96 -12.56 -15.44 3.32
N MET A 97 -12.75 -14.87 4.51
CA MET A 97 -12.32 -15.44 5.78
C MET A 97 -12.98 -16.81 6.01
N LYS A 98 -14.31 -16.90 5.83
CA LYS A 98 -15.07 -18.16 5.97
C LYS A 98 -14.64 -19.25 5.00
N VAL A 99 -14.20 -18.89 3.79
CA VAL A 99 -13.70 -19.85 2.79
C VAL A 99 -12.26 -20.30 3.09
N GLY A 100 -11.51 -19.58 3.94
CA GLY A 100 -10.12 -19.91 4.26
C GLY A 100 -9.08 -19.28 3.34
N LYS A 101 -9.47 -18.37 2.43
CA LYS A 101 -8.54 -17.73 1.47
C LYS A 101 -7.40 -16.92 2.12
N HIS A 102 -7.52 -16.60 3.40
CA HIS A 102 -6.48 -15.91 4.15
C HIS A 102 -5.32 -16.83 4.54
N LEU A 103 -5.53 -18.15 4.57
CA LEU A 103 -4.50 -19.15 4.89
C LEU A 103 -3.61 -19.47 3.67
N GLU A 104 -4.09 -19.18 2.47
CA GLU A 104 -3.40 -19.46 1.21
C GLU A 104 -2.36 -18.40 0.85
N ILE A 105 -2.46 -17.20 1.44
CA ILE A 105 -1.56 -16.09 1.13
C ILE A 105 -0.29 -16.24 1.97
N LYS A 106 0.86 -16.32 1.30
CA LYS A 106 2.19 -16.32 1.90
C LYS A 106 3.02 -15.20 1.28
N PHE A 107 3.50 -14.27 2.10
CA PHE A 107 4.46 -13.26 1.69
C PHE A 107 5.87 -13.84 1.86
N VAL A 108 6.24 -14.77 0.96
CA VAL A 108 7.61 -15.29 0.85
C VAL A 108 8.56 -14.18 0.43
#